data_AF-A0A6S6SK91-F1
#
_entry.id   AF-A0A6S6SK91-F1
#
_cell.length_a   1.000
_cell.length_b   1.000
_cell.length_c   1.000
_cell.angle_alpha   90.00
_cell.angle_beta   90.00
_cell.angle_gamma   90.00
#
_symmetry.space_group_name_H-M   'P 1'
#
loop_
_entity.id
_entity.type
_entity.pdbx_description
1 polymer ?
#
loop_
_entity_poly.entity_id
_entity_poly.type
_entity_poly.pdbx_seq_one_letter_code
_entity_poly.pdbx_strand_id
1 'polypeptide(L)'
;MNYEYLQNLKSNHLAIQLLNADNFAMITGFFHYVFKSTAGQALRESEVLSRLDDYLYTLNEGYEEPKFPKTAKSYLDDFTHQNSSYLRKYYGYESDEPIYELTPDIEKLLTWLNGLQKQEFVATESKLKIIMTLLKELAFETNLSDEQRIQSLEAEKKAIDKKIKAIENRQDLRFDERKIKEQFMQIQKNSSELLSDFREIEH
;
A
#
# COMPACT_ATOMS: atom_id res chain seq x y z
N MET A 1 11.92 15.91 17.12
CA MET A 1 12.67 15.71 15.87
C MET A 1 13.67 16.86 15.74
N ASN A 2 14.98 16.58 15.76
CA ASN A 2 16.04 17.60 15.70
C ASN A 2 16.85 17.45 14.40
N TYR A 3 17.71 18.44 14.12
CA TYR A 3 18.52 18.45 12.89
C TYR A 3 19.44 17.22 12.77
N GLU A 4 20.11 16.84 13.87
CA GLU A 4 21.03 15.70 13.90
C GLU A 4 20.33 14.37 13.57
N TYR A 5 19.13 14.17 14.12
CA TYR A 5 18.29 13.03 13.81
C TYR A 5 17.92 12.99 12.33
N LEU A 6 17.52 14.11 11.72
CA LEU A 6 17.18 14.17 10.30
C LEU A 6 18.39 13.93 9.39
N GLN A 7 19.57 14.40 9.79
CA GLN A 7 20.81 14.11 9.07
C GLN A 7 21.17 12.63 9.17
N ASN A 8 20.99 12.00 10.33
CA ASN A 8 21.18 10.56 10.48
C ASN A 8 20.19 9.76 9.61
N LEU A 9 18.91 10.17 9.63
CA LEU A 9 17.85 9.56 8.82
C LEU A 9 18.18 9.65 7.32
N LYS A 10 18.63 10.81 6.85
CA LYS A 10 19.02 11.01 5.44
C LYS A 10 20.18 10.10 5.02
N SER A 11 21.15 9.89 5.91
CA SER A 11 22.34 9.09 5.62
C SER A 11 22.12 7.59 5.73
N ASN A 12 21.17 7.14 6.56
CA ASN A 12 21.07 5.72 6.95
C ASN A 12 19.74 5.06 6.58
N HIS A 13 18.66 5.82 6.38
CA HIS A 13 17.34 5.23 6.09
C HIS A 13 17.22 4.91 4.59
N LEU A 14 17.03 3.64 4.24
CA LEU A 14 17.05 3.14 2.86
C LEU A 14 16.03 3.85 1.95
N ALA A 15 14.81 4.06 2.45
CA ALA A 15 13.78 4.81 1.73
C ALA A 15 14.22 6.24 1.35
N ILE A 16 14.89 6.94 2.26
CA ILE A 16 15.35 8.32 2.00
C ILE A 16 16.55 8.32 1.07
N GLN A 17 17.45 7.34 1.20
CA GLN A 17 18.54 7.17 0.25
C GLN A 17 18.00 6.92 -1.16
N LEU A 18 17.02 6.02 -1.32
CA LEU A 18 16.41 5.76 -2.63
C LEU A 18 15.70 7.00 -3.18
N LEU A 19 14.97 7.74 -2.35
CA LEU A 19 14.34 9.01 -2.76
C LEU A 19 15.33 10.05 -3.29
N ASN A 20 16.57 10.03 -2.82
CA ASN A 20 17.63 10.94 -3.28
C ASN A 20 18.51 10.34 -4.39
N ALA A 21 18.27 9.10 -4.83
CA ALA A 21 19.09 8.46 -5.85
C ALA A 21 18.84 9.07 -7.23
N ASP A 22 19.89 9.26 -8.02
CA ASP A 22 19.78 9.81 -9.39
C ASP A 22 18.86 8.96 -10.28
N ASN A 23 18.89 7.64 -10.08
CA ASN A 23 18.05 6.68 -10.80
C ASN A 23 16.72 6.37 -10.10
N PHE A 24 16.27 7.23 -9.16
CA PHE A 24 15.05 7.02 -8.37
C PHE A 24 13.85 6.53 -9.20
N ALA A 25 13.53 7.23 -10.29
CA ALA A 25 12.36 6.90 -11.11
C ALA A 25 12.48 5.54 -11.82
N MET A 26 13.68 5.17 -12.26
CA MET A 26 13.95 3.88 -12.88
C MET A 26 13.83 2.75 -11.85
N ILE A 27 14.49 2.91 -10.71
CA ILE A 27 14.54 1.88 -9.66
C ILE A 27 13.15 1.66 -9.06
N THR A 28 12.46 2.74 -8.67
CA THR A 28 11.12 2.62 -8.07
C THR A 28 10.07 2.15 -9.08
N GLY A 29 10.17 2.59 -10.34
CA GLY A 29 9.32 2.11 -11.42
C GLY A 29 9.49 0.62 -11.66
N PHE A 30 10.74 0.13 -11.67
CA PHE A 30 11.06 -1.29 -11.77
C PHE A 30 10.52 -2.09 -10.58
N PHE A 31 10.81 -1.65 -9.35
CA PHE A 31 10.34 -2.37 -8.14
C PHE A 31 8.81 -2.42 -8.09
N HIS A 32 8.14 -1.33 -8.43
CA HIS A 32 6.69 -1.34 -8.56
C HIS A 32 6.24 -2.30 -9.66
N TYR A 33 6.84 -2.26 -10.85
CA TYR A 33 6.47 -3.18 -11.94
C TYR A 33 6.59 -4.66 -11.53
N VAL A 34 7.68 -5.02 -10.86
CA VAL A 34 8.02 -6.42 -10.57
C VAL A 34 7.35 -6.97 -9.32
N PHE A 35 7.21 -6.16 -8.26
CA PHE A 35 6.73 -6.62 -6.94
C PHE A 35 5.29 -6.19 -6.61
N LYS A 36 4.61 -5.39 -7.44
CA LYS A 36 3.24 -4.88 -7.19
C LYS A 36 2.15 -5.93 -7.15
N SER A 37 2.32 -7.05 -7.86
CA SER A 37 1.27 -8.06 -8.02
C SER A 37 1.03 -8.89 -6.75
N THR A 38 2.03 -8.96 -5.87
CA THR A 38 1.97 -9.77 -4.65
C THR A 38 2.93 -9.15 -3.64
N ALA A 39 2.40 -8.36 -2.71
CA ALA A 39 3.20 -7.88 -1.60
C ALA A 39 3.88 -9.08 -0.91
N GLY A 40 5.20 -9.04 -0.68
CA GLY A 40 5.94 -10.15 -0.06
C GLY A 40 6.30 -11.33 -0.97
N GLN A 41 6.17 -11.19 -2.29
CA GLN A 41 6.65 -12.23 -3.20
C GLN A 41 8.16 -12.12 -3.39
N ALA A 42 8.85 -13.14 -2.89
CA ALA A 42 10.26 -13.35 -3.14
C ALA A 42 10.45 -13.92 -4.55
N LEU A 43 11.34 -13.33 -5.34
CA LEU A 43 11.56 -13.69 -6.75
C LEU A 43 12.95 -14.26 -6.96
N ARG A 44 13.07 -15.22 -7.87
CA ARG A 44 14.34 -15.84 -8.23
C ARG A 44 15.22 -14.90 -9.04
N GLU A 45 16.53 -15.03 -8.93
CA GLU A 45 17.51 -14.18 -9.62
C GLU A 45 17.26 -14.08 -11.13
N SER A 46 17.06 -15.22 -11.80
CA SER A 46 16.79 -15.29 -13.24
C SER A 46 15.53 -14.53 -13.64
N GLU A 47 14.48 -14.60 -12.81
CA GLU A 47 13.23 -13.88 -13.04
C GLU A 47 13.42 -12.36 -12.88
N VAL A 48 14.12 -11.93 -11.83
CA VAL A 48 14.41 -10.51 -11.60
C VAL A 48 15.28 -9.95 -12.73
N LEU A 49 16.33 -10.66 -13.11
CA LEU A 49 17.24 -10.26 -14.20
C LEU A 49 16.51 -10.13 -15.53
N SER A 50 15.70 -11.14 -15.89
CA SER A 50 14.91 -11.13 -17.13
C SER A 50 13.97 -9.94 -17.19
N ARG A 51 13.19 -9.70 -16.14
CA ARG A 51 12.27 -8.55 -16.06
C ARG A 51 13.00 -7.21 -16.08
N LEU A 52 14.17 -7.13 -15.46
CA LEU A 52 14.97 -5.91 -15.43
C LEU A 52 15.56 -5.60 -16.80
N ASP A 53 16.00 -6.61 -17.54
CA ASP A 53 16.52 -6.46 -18.90
C ASP A 53 15.44 -5.90 -19.84
N ASP A 54 14.25 -6.51 -19.84
CA ASP A 54 13.09 -6.04 -20.61
C ASP A 54 12.70 -4.58 -20.24
N TYR A 55 12.72 -4.27 -18.94
CA TYR A 55 12.39 -2.94 -18.45
C TYR A 55 13.42 -1.88 -18.89
N LEU A 56 14.71 -2.19 -18.79
CA LEU A 56 15.79 -1.31 -19.23
C LEU A 56 15.78 -1.11 -20.74
N TYR A 57 15.51 -2.19 -21.51
CA TYR A 57 15.33 -2.11 -22.96
C TYR A 57 14.25 -1.09 -23.30
N THR A 58 13.06 -1.24 -22.71
CA THR A 58 11.92 -0.34 -22.92
C THR A 58 12.24 1.11 -22.55
N LEU A 59 12.94 1.35 -21.44
CA LEU A 59 13.30 2.70 -21.00
C LEU A 59 14.36 3.38 -21.89
N ASN A 60 15.21 2.59 -22.53
CA ASN A 60 16.24 3.08 -23.45
C ASN A 60 15.72 3.20 -24.89
N GLU A 61 14.54 2.67 -25.22
CA GLU A 61 13.96 2.80 -26.56
C GLU A 61 13.79 4.28 -26.95
N GLY A 62 14.22 4.62 -28.18
CA GLY A 62 14.07 5.96 -28.74
C GLY A 62 15.14 6.98 -28.33
N TYR A 63 16.16 6.58 -27.56
CA TYR A 63 17.33 7.43 -27.26
C TYR A 63 18.53 7.04 -28.14
N GLU A 64 19.28 8.03 -28.64
CA GLU A 64 20.50 7.79 -29.44
C GLU A 64 21.61 7.13 -28.63
N GLU A 65 21.72 7.49 -27.34
CA GLU A 65 22.57 6.81 -26.35
C GLU A 65 21.70 6.24 -25.23
N PRO A 66 21.99 5.04 -24.70
CA PRO A 66 21.20 4.42 -23.66
C PRO A 66 21.26 5.25 -22.37
N LYS A 67 20.11 5.75 -21.94
CA LYS A 67 19.93 6.52 -20.70
C LYS A 67 20.35 5.72 -19.46
N PHE A 68 20.12 4.41 -19.47
CA PHE A 68 20.53 3.46 -18.45
C PHE A 68 21.47 2.41 -19.07
N PRO A 69 22.79 2.69 -19.11
CA PRO A 69 23.74 1.91 -19.90
C PRO A 69 24.26 0.64 -19.21
N LYS A 70 24.03 0.46 -17.89
CA LYS A 70 24.50 -0.74 -17.19
C LYS A 70 23.63 -1.96 -17.54
N THR A 71 24.21 -3.14 -17.42
CA THR A 71 23.48 -4.40 -17.58
C THR A 71 22.49 -4.62 -16.43
N ALA A 72 21.43 -5.41 -16.66
CA ALA A 72 20.49 -5.81 -15.62
C ALA A 72 21.21 -6.40 -14.39
N LYS A 73 22.21 -7.25 -14.60
CA LYS A 73 23.02 -7.82 -13.52
C LYS A 73 23.76 -6.75 -12.71
N SER A 74 24.41 -5.80 -13.39
CA SER A 74 25.12 -4.72 -12.70
C SER A 74 24.18 -3.84 -11.89
N TYR A 75 22.96 -3.58 -12.38
CA TYR A 75 21.96 -2.85 -11.61
C TYR A 75 21.42 -3.68 -10.43
N LEU A 76 21.18 -4.98 -10.61
CA LEU A 76 20.73 -5.86 -9.52
C LEU A 76 21.78 -5.98 -8.40
N ASP A 77 23.06 -6.05 -8.78
CA ASP A 77 24.18 -6.00 -7.84
C ASP A 77 24.18 -4.66 -7.07
N ASP A 78 23.96 -3.53 -7.75
CA ASP A 78 23.82 -2.22 -7.09
C ASP A 78 22.63 -2.20 -6.10
N PHE A 79 21.51 -2.85 -6.42
CA PHE A 79 20.30 -2.90 -5.57
C PHE A 79 20.45 -3.75 -4.30
N THR A 80 21.53 -4.52 -4.20
CA THR A 80 21.86 -5.36 -3.03
C THR A 80 23.16 -4.95 -2.35
N HIS A 81 23.83 -3.92 -2.85
CA HIS A 81 25.09 -3.44 -2.28
C HIS A 81 24.88 -2.92 -0.85
N GLN A 82 25.93 -2.94 -0.01
CA GLN A 82 25.84 -2.56 1.41
C GLN A 82 25.32 -1.13 1.63
N ASN A 83 25.57 -0.23 0.67
CA ASN A 83 25.11 1.16 0.73
C ASN A 83 23.72 1.36 0.11
N SER A 84 23.14 0.33 -0.49
CA SER A 84 21.89 0.36 -1.25
C SER A 84 21.22 -1.00 -1.15
N SER A 85 20.98 -1.46 0.08
CA SER A 85 20.36 -2.76 0.35
C SER A 85 18.84 -2.69 0.16
N TYR A 86 18.40 -2.21 -1.01
CA TYR A 86 16.99 -2.04 -1.33
C TYR A 86 16.29 -3.39 -1.45
N LEU A 87 17.00 -4.36 -2.02
CA LEU A 87 16.62 -5.76 -2.06
C LEU A 87 17.45 -6.56 -1.07
N ARG A 88 16.79 -7.51 -0.41
CA ARG A 88 17.46 -8.54 0.37
C ARG A 88 17.65 -9.78 -0.51
N LYS A 89 18.88 -10.29 -0.54
CA LYS A 89 19.28 -11.52 -1.26
C LYS A 89 19.53 -12.65 -0.27
N TYR A 90 18.91 -13.80 -0.48
CA TYR A 90 19.13 -15.02 0.32
C TYR A 90 18.85 -16.28 -0.49
N TYR A 91 19.24 -17.45 0.01
CA TYR A 91 18.97 -18.74 -0.61
C TYR A 91 17.83 -19.44 0.13
N GLY A 92 16.87 -19.97 -0.62
CA GLY A 92 15.79 -20.78 -0.06
C GLY A 92 16.27 -22.21 0.26
N TYR A 93 15.56 -22.89 1.16
CA TYR A 93 15.91 -24.26 1.58
C TYR A 93 15.93 -25.29 0.44
N GLU A 94 15.18 -25.05 -0.64
CA GLU A 94 15.00 -25.99 -1.76
C GLU A 94 15.62 -25.51 -3.09
N SER A 95 16.37 -24.40 -3.10
CA SER A 95 16.87 -23.81 -4.34
C SER A 95 18.31 -23.30 -4.24
N ASP A 96 19.14 -23.73 -5.18
CA ASP A 96 20.50 -23.22 -5.40
C ASP A 96 20.51 -21.83 -6.06
N GLU A 97 19.33 -21.25 -6.35
CA GLU A 97 19.20 -19.93 -6.95
C GLU A 97 18.90 -18.88 -5.88
N PRO A 98 19.59 -17.72 -5.91
CA PRO A 98 19.27 -16.64 -5.00
C PRO A 98 17.86 -16.12 -5.22
N ILE A 99 17.21 -15.78 -4.11
CA ILE A 99 15.89 -15.17 -4.04
C ILE A 99 16.06 -13.74 -3.56
N TYR A 100 15.27 -12.84 -4.13
CA TYR A 100 15.25 -11.41 -3.88
C TYR A 100 13.88 -10.96 -3.37
N GLU A 101 13.87 -10.20 -2.29
CA GLU A 101 12.67 -9.55 -1.74
C GLU A 101 12.95 -8.07 -1.48
N LEU A 102 11.91 -7.24 -1.51
CA LEU A 102 12.02 -5.84 -1.09
C LEU A 102 12.27 -5.77 0.41
N THR A 103 13.15 -4.87 0.83
CA THR A 103 13.27 -4.55 2.26
C THR A 103 12.04 -3.78 2.75
N PRO A 104 11.68 -3.90 4.05
CA PRO A 104 10.48 -3.25 4.60
C PRO A 104 10.42 -1.74 4.36
N ASP A 105 11.57 -1.06 4.45
CA ASP A 105 11.67 0.38 4.20
C ASP A 105 11.27 0.75 2.76
N ILE A 106 11.64 -0.09 1.78
CA ILE A 106 11.32 0.12 0.38
C ILE A 106 9.87 -0.25 0.08
N GLU A 107 9.31 -1.30 0.70
CA GLU A 107 7.87 -1.59 0.61
C GLU A 107 7.02 -0.39 1.09
N LYS A 108 7.40 0.20 2.24
CA LYS A 108 6.75 1.41 2.79
C LYS A 108 6.87 2.60 1.85
N LEU A 109 8.06 2.81 1.28
CA LEU A 109 8.27 3.89 0.31
C LEU A 109 7.37 3.73 -0.92
N LEU A 110 7.29 2.54 -1.52
CA LEU A 110 6.45 2.28 -2.68
C LEU A 110 4.96 2.47 -2.36
N THR A 111 4.53 2.07 -1.16
CA THR A 111 3.17 2.29 -0.67
C THR A 111 2.86 3.78 -0.55
N TRP A 112 3.78 4.55 0.04
CA TRP A 112 3.65 6.00 0.14
C TRP A 112 3.61 6.69 -1.23
N LEU A 113 4.49 6.31 -2.16
CA LEU A 113 4.51 6.85 -3.53
C LEU A 113 3.21 6.57 -4.29
N ASN A 114 2.65 5.36 -4.15
CA ASN A 114 1.32 5.05 -4.70
C ASN A 114 0.22 5.94 -4.10
N GLY A 115 0.33 6.29 -2.82
CA GLY A 115 -0.58 7.22 -2.14
C GLY A 115 -0.47 8.68 -2.61
N LEU A 116 0.66 9.09 -3.21
CA LEU A 116 0.81 10.43 -3.79
C LEU A 116 0.03 10.61 -5.09
N GLN A 117 -0.31 9.51 -5.77
CA GLN A 117 -1.18 9.58 -6.93
C GLN A 117 -2.52 10.15 -6.46
N LYS A 118 -2.88 11.35 -6.93
CA LYS A 118 -4.16 11.99 -6.61
C LYS A 118 -5.27 10.99 -6.91
N GLN A 119 -5.82 10.39 -5.86
CA GLN A 119 -7.13 9.80 -5.94
C GLN A 119 -8.09 10.98 -6.04
N GLU A 120 -8.50 11.32 -7.26
CA GLU A 120 -9.48 12.38 -7.54
C GLU A 120 -10.81 12.17 -6.79
N PHE A 121 -10.99 11.02 -6.14
CA PHE A 121 -12.26 10.58 -5.60
C PHE A 121 -12.10 9.73 -4.33
N VAL A 122 -11.56 10.26 -3.21
CA VAL A 122 -11.57 9.53 -1.92
C VAL A 122 -11.97 10.39 -0.71
N ALA A 123 -13.24 10.20 -0.32
CA ALA A 123 -13.65 9.66 0.99
C ALA A 123 -13.53 10.52 2.26
N THR A 124 -13.75 11.84 2.21
CA THR A 124 -14.01 12.60 3.45
C THR A 124 -15.30 12.12 4.14
N GLU A 125 -16.36 11.86 3.37
CA GLU A 125 -17.65 11.39 3.91
C GLU A 125 -17.51 10.01 4.58
N SER A 126 -16.83 9.06 3.94
CA SER A 126 -16.70 7.72 4.52
C SER A 126 -15.80 7.68 5.75
N LYS A 127 -14.73 8.47 5.80
CA LYS A 127 -13.91 8.58 7.03
C LYS A 127 -14.69 9.19 8.17
N LEU A 128 -15.44 10.26 7.92
CA LEU A 128 -16.31 10.87 8.93
C LEU A 128 -17.38 9.87 9.41
N LYS A 129 -17.95 9.07 8.50
CA LYS A 129 -18.92 8.03 8.85
C LYS A 129 -18.31 6.97 9.76
N ILE A 130 -17.09 6.49 9.47
CA ILE A 130 -16.39 5.53 10.33
C ILE A 130 -16.16 6.14 11.72
N ILE A 131 -15.64 7.36 11.81
CA ILE A 131 -15.43 8.06 13.08
C ILE A 131 -16.74 8.19 13.85
N MET A 132 -17.83 8.56 13.18
CA MET A 132 -19.14 8.66 13.81
C MET A 132 -19.67 7.31 14.30
N THR A 133 -19.44 6.22 13.56
CA THR A 133 -19.79 4.87 14.02
C THR A 133 -18.99 4.49 15.27
N LEU A 134 -17.67 4.68 15.26
CA LEU A 134 -16.80 4.38 16.40
C LEU A 134 -17.18 5.21 17.63
N LEU A 135 -17.49 6.50 17.45
CA LEU A 135 -17.93 7.37 18.54
C LEU A 135 -19.28 6.92 19.12
N LYS A 136 -20.23 6.50 18.27
CA LYS A 136 -21.52 5.98 18.73
C LYS A 136 -21.37 4.68 19.50
N GLU A 137 -20.56 3.76 18.99
CA GLU A 137 -20.25 2.49 19.65
C GLU A 137 -19.59 2.74 21.01
N LEU A 138 -18.56 3.58 21.05
CA LEU A 138 -17.89 3.95 22.29
C LEU A 138 -18.85 4.58 23.30
N ALA A 139 -19.68 5.53 22.88
CA ALA A 139 -20.66 6.16 23.75
C ALA A 139 -21.69 5.15 24.29
N PHE A 140 -22.16 4.24 23.44
CA PHE A 140 -23.11 3.19 23.82
C PHE A 140 -22.54 2.21 24.85
N GLU A 141 -21.27 1.84 24.70
CA GLU A 141 -20.63 0.88 25.61
C GLU A 141 -20.12 1.49 26.92
N THR A 142 -19.95 2.81 27.01
CA THR A 142 -19.31 3.44 28.18
C THR A 142 -20.16 4.46 28.93
N ASN A 143 -20.91 5.30 28.21
CA ASN A 143 -21.46 6.54 28.78
C ASN A 143 -22.99 6.55 28.90
N LEU A 144 -23.70 5.71 28.14
CA LEU A 144 -25.16 5.66 28.16
C LEU A 144 -25.69 4.84 29.34
N SER A 145 -26.74 5.33 30.00
CA SER A 145 -27.53 4.52 30.93
C SER A 145 -28.30 3.41 30.20
N ASP A 146 -28.74 2.39 30.92
CA ASP A 146 -29.51 1.28 30.35
C ASP A 146 -30.77 1.76 29.59
N GLU A 147 -31.45 2.77 30.13
CA GLU A 147 -32.62 3.39 29.51
C GLU A 147 -32.26 4.08 28.18
N GLN A 148 -31.12 4.79 28.12
CA GLN A 148 -30.62 5.43 26.91
C GLN A 148 -30.15 4.40 25.88
N ARG A 149 -29.54 3.29 26.31
CA ARG A 149 -29.15 2.18 25.44
C ARG A 149 -30.38 1.55 24.79
N ILE A 150 -31.42 1.24 25.57
CA ILE A 150 -32.69 0.70 25.07
C ILE A 150 -33.32 1.67 24.06
N GLN A 151 -33.39 2.96 24.38
CA GLN A 151 -33.96 3.97 23.48
C GLN A 151 -33.19 4.06 22.14
N SER A 152 -31.86 3.96 22.18
CA SER A 152 -31.03 3.92 20.96
C SER A 152 -31.33 2.69 20.10
N LEU A 153 -31.44 1.50 20.73
CA LEU A 153 -31.77 0.26 20.03
C LEU A 153 -33.19 0.28 19.43
N GLU A 154 -34.17 0.85 20.14
CA GLU A 154 -35.53 1.02 19.61
C GLU A 154 -35.56 1.96 18.40
N ALA A 155 -34.77 3.04 18.43
CA ALA A 155 -34.63 3.94 17.29
C ALA A 155 -33.99 3.25 16.08
N GLU A 156 -32.95 2.43 16.28
CA GLU A 156 -32.34 1.63 15.22
C GLU A 156 -33.31 0.60 14.66
N LYS A 157 -34.06 -0.11 15.51
CA LYS A 157 -35.10 -1.05 15.10
C LYS A 157 -36.12 -0.35 14.19
N LYS A 158 -36.63 0.81 14.61
CA LYS A 158 -37.60 1.59 13.82
C LYS A 158 -37.02 2.04 12.47
N ALA A 159 -35.74 2.39 12.42
CA ALA A 159 -35.05 2.76 11.18
C ALA A 159 -34.90 1.55 10.24
N ILE A 160 -34.59 0.36 10.78
CA ILE A 160 -34.53 -0.89 10.04
C ILE A 160 -35.93 -1.26 9.50
N ASP A 161 -36.96 -1.22 10.32
CA ASP A 161 -38.34 -1.51 9.93
C ASP A 161 -38.79 -0.60 8.76
N LYS A 162 -38.40 0.68 8.79
CA LYS A 162 -38.68 1.60 7.69
C LYS A 162 -37.98 1.19 6.38
N LYS A 163 -36.73 0.74 6.46
CA LYS A 163 -35.99 0.25 5.29
C LYS A 163 -36.60 -1.02 4.72
N ILE A 164 -37.01 -1.96 5.59
CA ILE A 164 -37.70 -3.19 5.18
C ILE A 164 -38.97 -2.84 4.40
N LYS A 165 -39.84 -1.99 4.96
CA LYS A 165 -41.08 -1.55 4.29
C LYS A 165 -40.82 -0.87 2.94
N ALA A 166 -39.75 -0.07 2.84
CA ALA A 166 -39.38 0.55 1.58
C ALA A 166 -39.01 -0.50 0.51
N ILE A 167 -38.23 -1.53 0.89
CA ILE A 167 -37.86 -2.64 -0.01
C ILE A 167 -39.10 -3.47 -0.39
N GLU A 168 -39.98 -3.79 0.57
CA GLU A 168 -41.24 -4.49 0.33
C GLU A 168 -42.12 -3.72 -0.68
N ASN A 169 -42.13 -2.39 -0.58
CA ASN A 169 -42.79 -1.49 -1.51
C ASN A 169 -42.02 -1.27 -2.83
N ARG A 170 -41.03 -2.11 -3.13
CA ARG A 170 -40.20 -2.08 -4.34
C ARG A 170 -39.44 -0.78 -4.58
N GLN A 171 -39.11 -0.04 -3.52
CA GLN A 171 -38.17 1.08 -3.62
C GLN A 171 -36.74 0.54 -3.72
N ASP A 172 -35.97 1.04 -4.70
CA ASP A 172 -34.56 0.67 -4.81
C ASP A 172 -33.72 1.50 -3.82
N LEU A 173 -33.17 0.81 -2.82
CA LEU A 173 -32.29 1.40 -1.81
C LEU A 173 -30.81 1.03 -2.03
N ARG A 174 -30.47 0.36 -3.13
CA ARG A 174 -29.09 -0.04 -3.43
C ARG A 174 -28.24 1.18 -3.72
N PHE A 175 -26.93 1.02 -3.54
CA PHE A 175 -25.97 2.05 -3.92
C PHE A 175 -25.95 2.21 -5.44
N ASP A 176 -25.77 3.45 -5.89
CA ASP A 176 -25.45 3.74 -7.28
C ASP A 176 -24.02 3.29 -7.64
N GLU A 177 -23.70 3.24 -8.93
CA GLU A 177 -22.38 2.79 -9.41
C GLU A 177 -21.22 3.62 -8.84
N ARG A 178 -21.42 4.93 -8.68
CA ARG A 178 -20.42 5.82 -8.10
C ARG A 178 -20.09 5.41 -6.66
N LYS A 179 -21.12 5.19 -5.85
CA LYS A 179 -21.00 4.83 -4.44
C LYS A 179 -20.47 3.41 -4.27
N ILE A 180 -20.81 2.48 -5.18
CA ILE A 180 -20.19 1.14 -5.21
C ILE A 180 -18.69 1.26 -5.48
N LYS A 181 -18.29 2.04 -6.49
CA LYS A 181 -16.88 2.27 -6.81
C LYS A 181 -16.12 2.91 -5.65
N GLU A 182 -16.71 3.92 -5.01
CA GLU A 182 -16.14 4.56 -3.82
C GLU A 182 -15.93 3.57 -2.67
N GLN A 183 -16.93 2.74 -2.36
CA GLN A 183 -16.80 1.72 -1.30
C GLN A 183 -15.72 0.70 -1.63
N PHE A 184 -15.66 0.23 -2.88
CA PHE A 184 -14.65 -0.72 -3.32
C PHE A 184 -13.23 -0.16 -3.21
N MET A 185 -13.01 1.08 -3.66
CA MET A 185 -11.71 1.76 -3.54
C MET A 185 -11.30 1.94 -2.08
N GLN A 186 -12.25 2.23 -1.19
CA GLN A 186 -11.98 2.36 0.24
C GLN A 186 -11.62 1.02 0.90
N ILE A 187 -12.33 -0.06 0.55
CA ILE A 187 -12.03 -1.40 1.05
C ILE A 187 -10.61 -1.80 0.63
N GLN A 188 -10.27 -1.63 -0.66
CA GLN A 188 -8.93 -1.96 -1.16
C GLN A 188 -7.84 -1.20 -0.40
N LYS A 189 -8.03 0.10 -0.16
CA LYS A 189 -7.08 0.91 0.60
C LYS A 189 -6.89 0.39 2.03
N ASN A 190 -7.99 0.19 2.76
CA ASN A 190 -7.94 -0.25 4.15
C ASN A 190 -7.32 -1.66 4.26
N SER A 191 -7.59 -2.56 3.31
CA SER A 191 -6.98 -3.90 3.28
C SER A 191 -5.47 -3.85 3.04
N SER A 192 -4.97 -2.96 2.19
CA SER A 192 -3.53 -2.78 1.97
C SER A 192 -2.82 -2.22 3.21
N GLU A 193 -3.41 -1.24 3.88
CA GLU A 193 -2.90 -0.70 5.15
C GLU A 193 -2.85 -1.80 6.23
N LEU A 194 -3.93 -2.57 6.38
CA LEU A 194 -4.01 -3.67 7.36
C LEU A 194 -2.96 -4.77 7.11
N LEU A 195 -2.70 -5.14 5.85
CA LEU A 195 -1.67 -6.13 5.51
C LEU A 195 -0.25 -5.62 5.85
N SER A 196 0.00 -4.32 5.68
CA SER A 196 1.27 -3.70 6.09
C SER A 196 1.43 -3.75 7.60
N ASP A 197 0.39 -3.42 8.36
CA ASP A 197 0.43 -3.41 9.83
C ASP A 197 0.72 -4.81 10.41
N PHE A 198 0.16 -5.88 9.81
CA PHE A 198 0.44 -7.25 10.28
C PHE A 198 1.91 -7.66 10.11
N ARG A 199 2.59 -7.20 9.06
CA ARG A 199 4.01 -7.52 8.83
C ARG A 199 4.93 -6.85 9.83
N GLU A 200 4.57 -5.68 10.34
CA GLU A 200 5.36 -5.01 11.38
C GLU A 200 5.36 -5.75 12.72
N ILE A 201 4.34 -6.58 12.98
CA ILE A 201 4.21 -7.34 14.22
C ILE A 201 5.02 -8.65 14.18
N GLU A 202 5.36 -9.16 12.98
CA GLU A 202 6.14 -10.39 12.81
C GLU A 202 7.67 -10.20 12.97
N HIS A 203 8.12 -9.01 13.39
CA HIS A 203 9.53 -8.65 13.58
C HIS A 203 9.90 -8.24 15.00
#